data_AF-A0A673MZX3-F1
#
_entry.id   AF-A0A673MZX3-F1
#
_cell.length_a   1.000
_cell.length_b   1.000
_cell.length_c   1.000
_cell.angle_alpha   90.00
_cell.angle_beta   90.00
_cell.angle_gamma   90.00
#
_symmetry.space_group_name_H-M   'P 1'
#
loop_
_entity.id
_entity.type
_entity.pdbx_description
1 polymer ?
#
loop_
_entity_poly.entity_id
_entity_poly.type
_entity_poly.pdbx_seq_one_letter_code
_entity_poly.pdbx_strand_id
1 'polypeptide(L)'
;MEINPQPQGLTVRTFVCPYCQENGLDELDLRDHCNEHHANDSKRVVCPVCVQTPHGDPQYYSRNFIGHLNLRHCYYLDDITNLNQTDEMNVQCAILASYRDSF
;
A
#
# COMPACT_ATOMS: atom_id res chain seq x y z
N MET A 1 -26.73 11.18 -25.99
CA MET A 1 -26.53 10.25 -24.86
C MET A 1 -25.14 10.52 -24.34
N GLU A 2 -25.05 11.47 -23.42
CA GLU A 2 -23.78 11.92 -22.86
C GLU A 2 -23.33 10.88 -21.82
N ILE A 3 -22.16 10.30 -22.06
CA ILE A 3 -21.55 9.31 -21.19
C ILE A 3 -20.95 10.11 -20.03
N ASN A 4 -21.69 10.21 -18.94
CA ASN A 4 -21.21 10.82 -17.71
C ASN A 4 -20.06 9.94 -17.15
N PRO A 5 -18.81 10.42 -17.07
CA PRO A 5 -17.77 9.69 -16.38
C PRO A 5 -18.09 9.81 -14.89
N GLN A 6 -18.62 8.74 -14.30
CA GLN A 6 -18.72 8.66 -12.84
C GLN A 6 -17.29 8.83 -12.28
N PRO A 7 -17.10 9.67 -11.25
CA PRO A 7 -15.83 9.68 -10.53
C PRO A 7 -15.66 8.26 -9.98
N GLN A 8 -14.57 7.59 -10.36
CA GLN A 8 -14.18 6.32 -9.77
C GLN A 8 -13.93 6.60 -8.30
N GLY A 9 -14.95 6.40 -7.45
CA GLY A 9 -14.81 6.49 -6.02
C GLY A 9 -13.69 5.54 -5.64
N LEU A 10 -12.63 6.06 -5.02
CA LEU A 10 -11.54 5.28 -4.46
C LEU A 10 -12.16 4.22 -3.56
N THR A 11 -12.22 2.97 -4.04
CA THR A 11 -12.66 1.85 -3.21
C THR A 11 -11.55 1.60 -2.20
N VAL A 12 -11.73 2.11 -0.98
CA VAL A 12 -10.81 1.85 0.12
C VAL A 12 -10.83 0.35 0.40
N ARG A 13 -9.67 -0.29 0.22
CA ARG A 13 -9.51 -1.72 0.52
C ARG A 13 -9.39 -1.87 2.03
N THR A 14 -10.23 -2.71 2.59
CA THR A 14 -10.19 -3.04 4.01
C THR A 14 -9.78 -4.49 4.21
N PHE A 15 -9.20 -4.75 5.37
CA PHE A 15 -8.58 -6.01 5.76
C PHE A 15 -9.10 -6.44 7.13
N VAL A 16 -8.83 -7.71 7.46
CA VAL A 16 -9.16 -8.32 8.73
C VAL A 16 -7.86 -8.72 9.42
N CYS A 17 -7.70 -8.34 10.69
CA CYS A 17 -6.54 -8.70 11.49
C CYS A 17 -6.47 -10.23 11.66
N PRO A 18 -5.37 -10.89 11.26
CA PRO A 18 -5.26 -12.35 11.33
C PRO A 18 -5.04 -12.89 12.76
N TYR A 19 -4.77 -12.00 13.73
CA TYR A 19 -4.62 -12.36 15.14
C TYR A 19 -5.96 -12.35 15.88
N CYS A 20 -6.72 -11.26 15.79
CA CYS A 20 -7.91 -11.02 16.61
C CYS A 20 -9.23 -10.92 15.82
N GLN A 21 -9.20 -10.97 14.49
CA GLN A 21 -10.37 -10.83 13.60
C GLN A 21 -11.04 -9.45 13.60
N GLU A 22 -10.39 -8.42 14.12
CA GLU A 22 -10.82 -7.03 13.91
C GLU A 22 -10.86 -6.71 12.41
N ASN A 23 -11.92 -6.06 11.95
CA ASN A 23 -12.20 -5.85 10.53
C ASN A 23 -12.32 -4.37 10.19
N GLY A 24 -12.43 -4.06 8.90
CA GLY A 24 -12.60 -2.68 8.44
C GLY A 24 -11.33 -1.84 8.53
N LEU A 25 -10.19 -2.48 8.80
CA LEU A 25 -8.88 -1.82 8.88
C LEU A 25 -8.37 -1.59 7.46
N ASP A 26 -7.99 -0.37 7.11
CA ASP A 26 -7.19 -0.17 5.91
C ASP A 26 -5.75 -0.73 6.08
N GLU A 27 -4.89 -0.52 5.10
CA GLU A 27 -3.53 -1.07 5.12
C GLU A 27 -2.70 -0.55 6.31
N LEU A 28 -2.86 0.72 6.67
CA LEU A 28 -2.08 1.36 7.72
C LEU A 28 -2.73 1.20 9.08
N ASP A 29 -4.05 1.25 9.16
CA ASP A 29 -4.80 0.86 10.35
C ASP A 29 -4.45 -0.58 10.77
N LEU A 30 -4.34 -1.51 9.81
CA LEU A 30 -3.93 -2.89 10.09
C LEU A 30 -2.52 -2.96 10.67
N ARG A 31 -1.58 -2.18 10.10
CA ARG A 31 -0.21 -2.10 10.61
C ARG A 31 -0.20 -1.57 12.04
N ASP A 32 -0.84 -0.44 12.28
CA ASP A 32 -0.78 0.24 13.57
C ASP A 32 -1.48 -0.59 14.64
N HIS A 33 -2.68 -1.12 14.35
CA HIS A 33 -3.37 -2.10 15.18
C HIS A 33 -2.47 -3.29 15.55
N CYS A 34 -1.79 -3.90 14.58
CA CYS A 34 -0.94 -5.05 14.84
C CYS A 34 0.29 -4.70 15.69
N ASN A 35 0.86 -3.50 15.53
CA ASN A 35 1.96 -3.04 16.37
C ASN A 35 1.50 -2.75 17.81
N GLU A 36 0.32 -2.19 18.00
CA GLU A 36 -0.19 -1.85 19.35
C GLU A 36 -0.66 -3.08 20.13
N HIS A 37 -1.39 -3.98 19.47
CA HIS A 37 -2.07 -5.09 20.13
C HIS A 37 -1.34 -6.43 20.03
N HIS A 38 -0.43 -6.58 19.05
CA HIS A 38 0.16 -7.88 18.70
C HIS A 38 1.69 -7.87 18.50
N ALA A 39 2.41 -6.83 18.98
CA ALA A 39 3.87 -6.72 18.83
C ALA A 39 4.67 -7.96 19.26
N ASN A 40 4.18 -8.68 20.28
CA ASN A 40 4.83 -9.85 20.86
C ASN A 40 4.22 -11.18 20.40
N ASP A 41 3.25 -11.18 19.48
CA ASP A 41 2.65 -12.40 18.97
C ASP A 41 3.59 -13.07 17.94
N SER A 42 3.94 -14.33 18.20
CA SER A 42 4.83 -15.14 17.34
C SER A 42 4.07 -16.08 16.39
N LYS A 43 2.73 -16.05 16.41
CA LYS A 43 1.89 -16.84 15.51
C LYS A 43 2.18 -16.44 14.07
N ARG A 44 2.45 -17.45 13.24
CA ARG A 44 2.63 -17.27 11.80
C ARG A 44 1.28 -17.05 11.16
N VAL A 45 1.18 -16.01 10.35
CA VAL A 45 -0.04 -15.62 9.65
C VAL A 45 0.29 -15.28 8.20
N VAL A 46 -0.69 -15.47 7.34
CA VAL A 46 -0.63 -15.00 5.96
C VAL A 46 -0.99 -13.51 5.97
N CYS A 47 -0.21 -12.69 5.26
CA CYS A 47 -0.48 -11.25 5.19
C CYS A 47 -1.73 -11.00 4.33
N PRO A 48 -2.82 -10.44 4.88
CA PRO A 48 -4.06 -10.24 4.14
C PRO A 48 -3.90 -9.19 3.03
N VAL A 49 -2.97 -8.24 3.19
CA VAL A 49 -2.64 -7.24 2.16
C VAL A 49 -1.94 -7.88 0.98
N CYS A 50 -0.91 -8.69 1.22
CA CYS A 50 -0.12 -9.33 0.16
C CYS A 50 -0.95 -10.31 -0.68
N VAL A 51 -1.86 -11.08 -0.07
CA VAL A 51 -2.69 -12.07 -0.80
C VAL A 51 -3.64 -11.40 -1.79
N GLN A 52 -4.06 -10.16 -1.53
CA GLN A 52 -4.89 -9.42 -2.48
C GLN A 52 -4.12 -8.84 -3.66
N THR A 53 -2.78 -8.96 -3.69
CA THR A 53 -1.98 -8.55 -4.84
C THR A 53 -1.98 -9.64 -5.93
N PRO A 54 -1.82 -9.29 -7.22
CA PRO A 54 -1.78 -10.29 -8.30
C PRO A 54 -0.70 -11.37 -8.14
N HIS A 55 0.34 -11.09 -7.35
CA HIS A 55 1.46 -12.00 -7.08
C HIS A 55 1.45 -12.54 -5.64
N GLY A 56 0.34 -12.36 -4.92
CA GLY A 56 0.17 -12.86 -3.56
C GLY A 56 0.03 -14.38 -3.50
N ASP A 57 0.58 -15.00 -2.46
CA ASP A 57 0.44 -16.42 -2.20
C ASP A 57 -0.38 -16.66 -0.91
N PRO A 58 -1.60 -17.22 -1.00
CA PRO A 58 -2.42 -17.59 0.15
C PRO A 58 -1.79 -18.62 1.10
N GLN A 59 -0.77 -19.35 0.65
CA GLN A 59 -0.04 -20.34 1.46
C GLN A 59 1.25 -19.78 2.08
N TYR A 60 1.60 -18.52 1.81
CA TYR A 60 2.79 -17.91 2.36
C TYR A 60 2.55 -17.35 3.77
N TYR A 61 2.95 -18.13 4.77
CA TYR A 61 2.90 -17.72 6.17
C TYR A 61 4.17 -16.94 6.57
N SER A 62 4.00 -15.68 6.95
CA SER A 62 5.11 -14.87 7.43
C SER A 62 5.63 -15.38 8.78
N ARG A 63 6.95 -15.49 8.91
CA ARG A 63 7.63 -15.83 10.17
C ARG A 63 7.71 -14.65 11.14
N ASN A 64 7.69 -13.42 10.61
CA ASN A 64 7.68 -12.18 11.37
C ASN A 64 6.70 -11.22 10.68
N PHE A 65 5.42 -11.36 11.01
CA PHE A 65 4.36 -10.59 10.35
C PHE A 65 4.42 -9.11 10.72
N ILE A 66 4.68 -8.76 11.98
CA ILE A 66 4.82 -7.37 12.43
C ILE A 66 5.97 -6.66 11.70
N GLY A 67 7.15 -7.28 11.65
CA GLY A 67 8.28 -6.74 10.91
C GLY A 67 8.01 -6.61 9.41
N HIS A 68 7.24 -7.53 8.83
CA HIS A 68 6.81 -7.46 7.44
C HIS A 68 5.89 -6.26 7.17
N LEU A 69 4.88 -6.01 8.01
CA LEU A 69 4.00 -4.84 7.88
C LEU A 69 4.82 -3.54 7.97
N ASN A 70 5.72 -3.44 8.94
CA ASN A 70 6.55 -2.25 9.14
C ASN A 70 7.52 -1.97 7.98
N LEU A 71 7.90 -2.99 7.21
CA LEU A 71 8.81 -2.83 6.08
C LEU A 71 8.09 -2.59 4.75
N ARG A 72 6.93 -3.22 4.54
CA ARG A 72 6.27 -3.29 3.21
C ARG A 72 4.97 -2.51 3.12
N HIS A 73 4.38 -2.15 4.25
CA HIS A 73 3.03 -1.59 4.37
C HIS A 73 3.04 -0.40 5.34
N CYS A 74 4.04 0.48 5.23
CA CYS A 74 4.28 1.60 6.16
C CYS A 74 4.14 3.00 5.54
N TYR A 75 3.66 3.10 4.31
CA TYR A 75 3.50 4.37 3.59
C TYR A 75 2.13 4.45 2.94
N TYR A 76 1.54 5.65 2.93
CA TYR A 76 0.43 5.95 2.02
C TYR A 76 1.00 6.09 0.60
N LEU A 77 0.23 5.68 -0.41
CA LEU A 77 0.58 5.90 -1.82
C LEU A 77 0.85 7.38 -2.12
N ASP A 78 0.15 8.25 -1.41
CA ASP A 78 0.19 9.71 -1.40
C ASP A 78 1.59 10.22 -1.00
N ASP A 79 2.27 9.52 -0.09
CA ASP A 79 3.58 9.94 0.43
C ASP A 79 4.70 9.66 -0.59
N ILE A 80 4.52 8.64 -1.43
CA ILE A 80 5.51 8.19 -2.41
C ILE A 80 5.21 8.69 -3.84
N THR A 81 3.98 9.10 -4.12
CA THR A 81 3.55 9.61 -5.42
C THR A 81 3.18 11.08 -5.33
N ASN A 82 3.80 11.92 -6.15
CA ASN A 82 3.36 13.31 -6.27
C ASN A 82 2.06 13.34 -7.07
N LEU A 83 0.92 13.16 -6.40
CA LEU A 83 -0.41 13.11 -7.02
C LEU A 83 -0.75 14.38 -7.83
N ASN A 84 -0.06 15.48 -7.58
CA ASN A 84 -0.21 16.74 -8.30
C ASN A 84 0.66 16.82 -9.57
N GLN A 85 1.50 15.81 -9.83
CA GLN A 85 2.46 15.79 -10.93
C GLN A 85 1.95 14.86 -12.04
N THR A 86 1.48 15.50 -13.11
CA THR A 86 1.03 14.82 -14.33
C THR A 86 2.18 14.19 -15.10
N ASP A 87 1.88 13.21 -15.94
CA ASP A 87 2.87 12.56 -16.83
C ASP A 87 3.54 13.56 -17.77
N GLU A 88 2.84 14.59 -18.25
CA GLU A 88 3.45 15.63 -19.09
C GLU A 88 4.54 16.40 -18.33
N MET A 89 4.29 16.72 -17.06
CA MET A 89 5.26 17.37 -16.17
C MET A 89 6.47 16.48 -15.92
N ASN A 90 6.25 15.17 -15.73
CA ASN A 90 7.33 14.17 -15.59
C ASN A 90 8.24 14.16 -16.82
N VAL A 91 7.64 14.13 -18.02
CA VAL A 91 8.37 14.14 -19.29
C VAL A 91 9.14 15.45 -19.47
N GLN A 92 8.52 16.60 -19.22
CA GLN A 92 9.19 17.90 -19.33
C GLN A 92 10.38 18.04 -18.36
N CYS A 93 10.22 17.59 -17.11
CA CYS A 93 11.32 17.55 -16.13
C CYS A 93 12.49 16.69 -16.61
N ALA A 94 12.23 15.50 -17.17
CA ALA A 94 13.26 14.61 -17.69
C ALA A 94 14.01 15.23 -18.89
N ILE A 95 13.27 15.89 -19.78
CA ILE A 95 13.85 16.62 -20.93
C ILE A 95 14.77 17.75 -20.42
N LEU A 96 14.29 18.60 -19.51
CA LEU A 96 15.06 19.72 -18.95
C LEU A 96 16.31 19.24 -18.20
N ALA A 97 16.22 18.15 -17.43
CA ALA A 97 17.36 17.56 -16.74
C ALA A 97 18.44 17.07 -17.71
N SER A 98 18.04 16.47 -18.82
CA SER A 98 18.96 15.98 -19.85
C SER A 98 19.80 17.11 -20.49
N TYR A 99 19.24 18.32 -20.57
CA TYR A 99 19.99 19.50 -21.02
C TYR A 99 20.94 20.07 -19.97
N ARG A 100 20.77 19.76 -18.67
CA ARG A 100 21.62 20.25 -17.58
C ARG A 100 22.91 19.45 -17.41
N ASP A 101 22.95 18.17 -17.81
CA ASP A 101 24.17 17.35 -17.81
C ASP A 101 25.08 17.61 -19.04
N SER A 102 24.68 18.50 -19.94
CA SER A 102 25.42 18.81 -21.17
C SER A 102 26.41 19.98 -21.05
N PHE A 103 26.70 20.47 -19.84
CA PHE A 103 27.65 21.58 -19.57
C PHE A 103 28.54 21.32 -18.35
#